data_AF-A0A3S1AP68-F1
#
_entry.id   AF-A0A3S1AP68-F1
#
_cell.length_a   1.000
_cell.length_b   1.000
_cell.length_c   1.000
_cell.angle_alpha   90.00
_cell.angle_beta   90.00
_cell.angle_gamma   90.00
#
_symmetry.space_group_name_H-M   'P 1'
#
loop_
_entity.id
_entity.type
_entity.pdbx_description
1 polymer ?
#
loop_
_entity_poly.entity_id
_entity_poly.type
_entity_poly.pdbx_seq_one_letter_code
_entity_poly.pdbx_strand_id
1 'polypeptide(L)'
;MRIDDLRTGAALIRERYLGKPVGKSNVAIAELYLEGDVSFCAGATSKGGSKSPIPKIPKPKSVGGQFEPAIDSRTQRVMDTDAEYKVISEIANTLEMFYHLQVEGKLYLYTEFQPCESCSTVLRQFEDKFPQITIQVFWDYPFPPQF
;
A
#
# COMPACT_ATOMS: atom_id res chain seq x y z
N MET A 1 -16.48 -1.13 -8.85
CA MET A 1 -15.96 -0.73 -7.55
C MET A 1 -15.91 0.80 -7.49
N ARG A 2 -16.41 1.42 -6.41
CA ARG A 2 -16.41 2.88 -6.29
C ARG A 2 -15.21 3.29 -5.42
N ILE A 3 -14.42 4.24 -5.90
CA ILE A 3 -13.34 4.89 -5.13
C ILE A 3 -13.78 5.32 -3.73
N ASP A 4 -15.05 5.67 -3.58
CA ASP A 4 -15.67 6.05 -2.31
C ASP A 4 -15.64 4.94 -1.26
N ASP A 5 -15.69 3.67 -1.67
CA ASP A 5 -15.61 2.51 -0.77
C ASP A 5 -14.20 2.42 -0.15
N LEU A 6 -13.16 2.61 -0.97
CA LEU A 6 -11.77 2.66 -0.49
C LEU A 6 -11.54 3.86 0.42
N ARG A 7 -12.05 5.04 0.04
CA ARG A 7 -11.94 6.25 0.88
C ARG A 7 -12.62 6.05 2.23
N THR A 8 -13.79 5.41 2.25
CA THR A 8 -14.51 5.05 3.48
C THR A 8 -13.69 4.05 4.31
N GLY A 9 -13.13 3.02 3.69
CA GLY A 9 -12.26 2.05 4.36
C GLY A 9 -11.02 2.69 4.99
N ALA A 10 -10.38 3.62 4.27
CA ALA A 10 -9.24 4.38 4.79
C ALA A 10 -9.64 5.27 5.98
N ALA A 11 -10.81 5.92 5.92
CA ALA A 11 -11.34 6.71 7.04
C ALA A 11 -11.60 5.86 8.29
N LEU A 12 -12.16 4.65 8.13
CA LEU A 12 -12.36 3.71 9.23
C LEU A 12 -11.03 3.25 9.85
N ILE A 13 -10.01 2.96 9.03
CA ILE A 13 -8.66 2.64 9.53
C ILE A 13 -8.09 3.83 10.29
N ARG A 14 -8.23 5.06 9.77
CA ARG A 14 -7.76 6.27 10.42
C ARG A 14 -8.38 6.45 11.80
N GLU A 15 -9.70 6.38 11.87
CA GLU A 15 -10.46 6.53 13.11
C GLU A 15 -10.02 5.49 14.14
N ARG A 16 -9.99 4.22 13.74
CA ARG A 16 -9.68 3.10 14.64
C ARG A 16 -8.25 3.10 15.16
N TYR A 17 -7.26 3.44 14.32
CA TYR A 17 -5.85 3.22 14.65
C TYR A 17 -5.09 4.50 14.99
N LEU A 18 -5.45 5.65 14.39
CA LEU A 18 -4.74 6.91 14.61
C LEU A 18 -5.55 7.90 15.46
N GLY A 19 -6.88 7.87 15.37
CA GLY A 19 -7.78 8.70 16.18
C GLY A 19 -7.58 10.20 15.99
N LYS A 20 -7.05 10.61 14.83
CA LYS A 20 -6.74 12.01 14.49
C LYS A 20 -7.07 12.29 13.03
N PRO A 21 -7.39 13.55 12.67
CA PRO A 21 -7.54 13.96 11.27
C PRO A 21 -6.27 13.71 10.44
N VAL A 22 -6.44 13.76 9.12
CA VAL A 22 -5.34 13.67 8.16
C VAL A 22 -4.29 14.73 8.48
N GLY A 23 -3.02 14.34 8.44
CA GLY A 23 -1.91 15.19 8.86
C GLY A 23 -0.58 14.49 8.68
N LYS A 24 0.18 14.29 9.76
CA LYS A 24 1.55 13.72 9.69
C LYS A 24 1.63 12.22 9.41
N SER A 25 0.51 11.51 9.43
CA SER A 25 0.48 10.06 9.21
C SER A 25 -0.39 9.77 8.02
N ASN A 26 -0.01 8.78 7.21
CA ASN A 26 -0.72 8.37 6.03
C ASN A 26 -1.54 7.10 6.31
N VAL A 27 -2.60 6.90 5.55
CA VAL A 27 -3.33 5.63 5.45
C VAL A 27 -3.39 5.24 3.99
N ALA A 28 -3.13 3.97 3.73
CA ALA A 28 -3.34 3.36 2.42
C ALA A 28 -4.21 2.12 2.57
N ILE A 29 -5.02 1.86 1.56
CA ILE A 29 -5.85 0.65 1.42
C ILE A 29 -5.79 0.21 -0.03
N ALA A 30 -5.56 -1.08 -0.25
CA ALA A 30 -5.63 -1.70 -1.55
C ALA A 30 -6.68 -2.77 -1.56
N GLU A 31 -7.38 -2.86 -2.68
CA GLU A 31 -8.23 -3.99 -3.00
C GLU A 31 -7.80 -4.59 -4.34
N LEU A 32 -7.53 -5.88 -4.34
CA LEU A 32 -7.15 -6.65 -5.52
C LEU A 32 -8.33 -7.51 -5.93
N TYR A 33 -8.70 -7.43 -7.20
CA TYR A 33 -9.69 -8.27 -7.84
C TYR A 33 -8.99 -9.18 -8.84
N LEU A 34 -9.10 -10.48 -8.63
CA LEU A 34 -8.59 -11.49 -9.56
C LEU A 34 -9.70 -11.98 -10.48
N GLU A 35 -9.34 -12.49 -11.63
CA GLU A 35 -10.29 -13.24 -12.46
C GLU A 35 -10.80 -14.48 -11.70
N GLY A 36 -12.12 -14.65 -11.65
CA GLY A 36 -12.77 -15.72 -10.87
C GLY A 36 -13.44 -15.27 -9.56
N ASP A 37 -13.81 -13.98 -9.44
CA ASP A 37 -14.57 -13.40 -8.32
C ASP A 37 -13.87 -13.47 -6.95
N VAL A 38 -12.54 -13.57 -6.92
CA VAL A 38 -11.76 -13.47 -5.68
C VAL A 38 -11.31 -12.03 -5.48
N SER A 39 -11.58 -11.47 -4.30
CA SER A 39 -11.01 -10.19 -3.88
C SER A 39 -10.22 -10.26 -2.58
N PHE A 40 -9.14 -9.49 -2.52
CA PHE A 40 -8.31 -9.31 -1.33
C PHE A 40 -8.28 -7.84 -0.95
N CYS A 41 -8.46 -7.52 0.33
CA CYS A 41 -8.33 -6.17 0.83
C CYS A 41 -7.24 -6.12 1.89
N ALA A 42 -6.33 -5.16 1.77
CA ALA A 42 -5.30 -4.87 2.76
C ALA A 42 -5.25 -3.36 3.04
N GLY A 43 -5.06 -2.98 4.30
CA GLY A 43 -4.95 -1.59 4.69
C GLY A 43 -3.92 -1.38 5.77
N ALA A 44 -3.18 -0.27 5.69
CA ALA A 44 -2.13 0.05 6.65
C ALA A 44 -2.11 1.55 6.96
N THR A 45 -1.42 1.89 8.04
CA THR A 45 -1.00 3.27 8.30
C THR A 45 0.51 3.39 8.13
N SER A 46 1.02 4.62 7.97
CA SER A 46 2.46 4.86 8.00
C SER A 46 3.09 4.67 9.40
N LYS A 47 2.28 4.36 10.41
CA LYS A 47 2.72 3.90 11.73
C LYS A 47 2.79 2.38 11.78
N GLY A 48 3.49 1.83 12.76
CA GLY A 48 3.55 0.39 13.02
C GLY A 48 2.88 0.02 14.35
N GLY A 49 3.00 -1.24 14.74
CA GLY A 49 2.48 -1.77 16.00
C GLY A 49 0.96 -1.60 16.11
N SER A 50 0.48 -1.22 17.30
CA SER A 50 -0.96 -1.06 17.59
C SER A 50 -1.65 0.07 16.81
N LYS A 51 -0.90 0.86 16.02
CA LYS A 51 -1.40 1.97 15.21
C LYS A 51 -1.58 1.60 13.74
N SER A 52 -1.54 0.32 13.39
CA SER A 52 -1.77 -0.14 12.02
C SER A 52 -2.45 -1.52 12.01
N PRO A 53 -3.38 -1.78 11.07
CA PRO A 53 -3.88 -3.13 10.81
C PRO A 53 -2.77 -4.10 10.41
N ILE A 54 -1.73 -3.59 9.71
CA ILE A 54 -0.48 -4.30 9.44
C ILE A 54 0.57 -3.79 10.44
N PRO A 55 0.74 -4.44 11.60
CA PRO A 55 1.54 -3.92 12.70
C PRO A 55 3.05 -4.07 12.46
N LYS A 56 3.46 -5.07 11.67
CA LYS A 56 4.86 -5.38 11.37
C LYS A 56 5.28 -4.65 10.10
N ILE A 57 6.48 -4.09 10.13
CA ILE A 57 7.12 -3.54 8.93
C ILE A 57 7.55 -4.73 8.05
N PRO A 58 7.17 -4.76 6.77
CA PRO A 58 7.64 -5.78 5.84
C PRO A 58 9.16 -5.74 5.76
N LYS A 59 9.76 -6.92 5.60
CA LYS A 59 11.20 -7.02 5.40
C LYS A 59 11.56 -6.49 4.00
N PRO A 60 12.72 -5.83 3.83
CA PRO A 60 13.27 -5.57 2.51
C PRO A 60 13.53 -6.85 1.71
N LYS A 61 13.50 -6.76 0.38
CA LYS A 61 13.77 -7.88 -0.53
C LYS A 61 15.17 -8.47 -0.32
N SER A 62 16.17 -7.62 -0.07
CA SER A 62 17.55 -7.97 0.25
C SER A 62 17.72 -8.91 1.45
N VAL A 63 16.73 -8.98 2.35
CA VAL A 63 16.72 -9.87 3.52
C VAL A 63 15.51 -10.82 3.53
N GLY A 64 14.95 -11.09 2.35
CA GLY A 64 13.92 -12.12 2.13
C GLY A 64 12.47 -11.63 2.24
N GLY A 65 12.20 -10.34 2.07
CA GLY A 65 10.83 -9.84 1.88
C GLY A 65 10.43 -9.69 0.40
N GLN A 66 9.26 -9.10 0.18
CA GLN A 66 8.65 -9.00 -1.16
C GLN A 66 9.34 -7.97 -2.05
N PHE A 67 9.56 -6.77 -1.50
CA PHE A 67 10.03 -5.61 -2.25
C PHE A 67 11.13 -4.87 -1.50
N GLU A 68 12.03 -4.25 -2.25
CA GLU A 68 13.04 -3.36 -1.69
C GLU A 68 12.44 -1.96 -1.49
N PRO A 69 12.38 -1.44 -0.25
CA PRO A 69 11.92 -0.09 0.00
C PRO A 69 12.96 0.90 -0.57
N ALA A 70 12.49 1.94 -1.23
CA ALA A 70 13.36 2.98 -1.75
C ALA A 70 13.87 3.90 -0.62
N ILE A 71 14.99 4.58 -0.89
CA ILE A 71 15.52 5.63 -0.03
C ILE A 71 15.00 6.97 -0.56
N ASP A 72 14.32 7.73 0.30
CA ASP A 72 13.84 9.07 -0.05
C ASP A 72 15.03 10.01 -0.29
N SER A 73 15.13 10.55 -1.50
CA SER A 73 16.26 11.38 -1.93
C SER A 73 16.42 12.65 -1.08
N ARG A 74 15.31 13.19 -0.57
CA ARG A 74 15.27 14.43 0.22
C ARG A 74 15.69 14.22 1.67
N THR A 75 15.23 13.16 2.32
CA THR A 75 15.43 12.90 3.75
C THR A 75 16.49 11.83 4.04
N GLN A 76 16.94 11.11 3.01
CA GLN A 76 17.86 9.98 3.10
C GLN A 76 17.35 8.84 4.00
N ARG A 77 16.02 8.77 4.20
CA ARG A 77 15.37 7.73 5.00
C ARG A 77 14.93 6.58 4.12
N VAL A 78 15.02 5.37 4.66
CA VAL A 78 14.39 4.19 4.05
C VAL A 78 12.88 4.30 4.23
N MET A 79 12.13 4.06 3.16
CA MET A 79 10.67 4.26 3.13
C MET A 79 9.92 2.95 3.41
N ASP A 80 10.47 2.14 4.33
CA ASP A 80 9.92 0.86 4.78
C ASP A 80 8.69 1.01 5.69
N THR A 81 8.47 2.21 6.23
CA THR A 81 7.31 2.52 7.08
C THR A 81 6.11 3.04 6.33
N ASP A 82 6.22 3.30 5.02
CA ASP A 82 5.12 3.84 4.22
C ASP A 82 3.93 2.90 4.19
N ALA A 83 2.73 3.49 4.19
CA ALA A 83 1.49 2.72 4.22
C ALA A 83 1.37 1.91 2.91
N GLU A 84 1.74 2.53 1.79
CA GLU A 84 1.78 1.95 0.46
C GLU A 84 2.72 0.74 0.41
N TYR A 85 3.94 0.85 0.95
CA TYR A 85 4.88 -0.26 1.01
C TYR A 85 4.33 -1.45 1.79
N LYS A 86 3.69 -1.20 2.95
CA LYS A 86 3.07 -2.24 3.77
C LYS A 86 1.95 -2.95 3.04
N VAL A 87 1.02 -2.19 2.48
CA VAL A 87 -0.16 -2.73 1.79
C VAL A 87 0.25 -3.55 0.57
N ILE A 88 1.14 -3.01 -0.26
CA ILE A 88 1.57 -3.68 -1.49
C ILE A 88 2.37 -4.95 -1.18
N SER A 89 3.23 -4.91 -0.15
CA SER A 89 3.95 -6.12 0.31
C SER A 89 3.00 -7.20 0.84
N GLU A 90 1.94 -6.82 1.55
CA GLU A 90 0.95 -7.77 2.09
C GLU A 90 0.12 -8.43 0.98
N ILE A 91 -0.32 -7.66 -0.01
CA ILE A 91 -1.00 -8.20 -1.18
C ILE A 91 -0.07 -9.17 -1.94
N ALA A 92 1.19 -8.80 -2.14
CA ALA A 92 2.16 -9.66 -2.81
C ALA A 92 2.43 -10.97 -2.05
N ASN A 93 2.55 -10.91 -0.71
CA ASN A 93 2.65 -12.11 0.13
C ASN A 93 1.42 -13.01 -0.06
N THR A 94 0.22 -12.44 -0.03
CA THR A 94 -1.04 -13.18 -0.17
C THR A 94 -1.12 -13.85 -1.54
N LEU A 95 -0.76 -13.13 -2.60
CA LEU A 95 -0.71 -13.68 -3.95
C LEU A 95 0.27 -14.85 -4.06
N GLU A 96 1.49 -14.69 -3.58
CA GLU A 96 2.52 -15.74 -3.66
C GLU A 96 2.19 -16.98 -2.82
N MET A 97 1.42 -16.83 -1.74
CA MET A 97 0.97 -17.95 -0.91
C MET A 97 -0.12 -18.78 -1.57
N PHE A 98 -1.01 -18.17 -2.36
CA PHE A 98 -2.24 -18.81 -2.83
C PHE A 98 -2.35 -18.94 -4.36
N TYR A 99 -1.55 -18.22 -5.13
CA TYR A 99 -1.67 -18.12 -6.58
C TYR A 99 -0.33 -18.22 -7.31
N HIS A 100 -0.40 -18.53 -8.60
CA HIS A 100 0.75 -18.44 -9.49
C HIS A 100 1.01 -16.98 -9.92
N LEU A 101 2.25 -16.66 -10.26
CA LEU A 101 2.67 -15.31 -10.71
C LEU A 101 1.99 -14.83 -12.00
N GLN A 102 1.31 -15.71 -12.73
CA GLN A 102 0.59 -15.42 -13.97
C GLN A 102 -0.89 -15.08 -13.73
N VAL A 103 -1.25 -14.69 -12.52
CA VAL A 103 -2.64 -14.35 -12.18
C VAL A 103 -3.04 -13.00 -12.76
N GLU A 104 -4.20 -12.96 -13.42
CA GLU A 104 -4.76 -11.75 -14.03
C GLU A 104 -5.65 -11.01 -13.03
N GLY A 105 -5.59 -9.68 -13.04
CA GLY A 105 -6.41 -8.91 -12.12
C GLY A 105 -6.25 -7.40 -12.18
N LYS A 106 -6.95 -6.72 -11.27
CA LYS A 106 -6.90 -5.27 -11.07
C LYS A 106 -6.74 -4.94 -9.60
N LEU A 107 -5.68 -4.21 -9.28
CA LEU A 107 -5.41 -3.69 -7.95
C LEU A 107 -5.79 -2.21 -7.89
N TYR A 108 -6.70 -1.86 -7.00
CA TYR A 108 -7.09 -0.49 -6.71
C TYR A 108 -6.43 -0.08 -5.40
N LEU A 109 -5.49 0.87 -5.47
CA LEU A 109 -4.81 1.43 -4.31
C LEU A 109 -5.34 2.83 -4.05
N TYR A 110 -5.92 3.05 -2.88
CA TYR A 110 -6.15 4.38 -2.35
C TYR A 110 -5.10 4.70 -1.28
N THR A 111 -4.59 5.92 -1.31
CA THR A 111 -3.72 6.48 -0.28
C THR A 111 -4.19 7.91 -0.01
N GLU A 112 -4.13 8.39 1.23
CA GLU A 112 -4.61 9.74 1.51
C GLU A 112 -3.73 10.79 0.83
N PHE A 113 -2.41 10.59 0.88
CA PHE A 113 -1.44 11.44 0.20
C PHE A 113 -1.02 10.82 -1.12
N GLN A 114 -0.75 11.66 -2.11
CA GLN A 114 -0.11 11.25 -3.36
C GLN A 114 1.12 10.39 -3.06
N PRO A 115 1.27 9.21 -3.70
CA PRO A 115 2.46 8.39 -3.53
C PRO A 115 3.71 9.21 -3.83
N CYS A 116 4.66 9.22 -2.90
CA CYS A 116 5.95 9.88 -3.13
C CYS A 116 6.78 9.09 -4.18
N GLU A 117 7.84 9.70 -4.72
CA GLU A 117 8.69 9.06 -5.74
C GLU A 117 9.20 7.67 -5.30
N SER A 118 9.51 7.53 -4.01
CA SER A 118 9.98 6.27 -3.44
C SER A 118 8.90 5.16 -3.45
N CYS A 119 7.63 5.53 -3.27
CA CYS A 119 6.50 4.59 -3.36
C CYS A 119 6.33 4.08 -4.79
N SER A 120 6.59 4.92 -5.80
CA SER A 120 6.54 4.53 -7.22
C SER A 120 7.52 3.40 -7.54
N THR A 121 8.68 3.33 -6.87
CA THR A 121 9.63 2.22 -7.02
C THR A 121 9.05 0.88 -6.54
N VAL A 122 8.27 0.89 -5.47
CA VAL A 122 7.63 -0.32 -4.92
C VAL A 122 6.48 -0.76 -5.83
N LEU A 123 5.67 0.17 -6.32
CA LEU A 123 4.60 -0.12 -7.28
C LEU A 123 5.15 -0.75 -8.56
N ARG A 124 6.25 -0.20 -9.09
CA ARG A 124 6.92 -0.78 -10.26
C ARG A 124 7.43 -2.20 -10.00
N GLN A 125 8.03 -2.45 -8.83
CA GLN A 125 8.47 -3.81 -8.47
C GLN A 125 7.28 -4.79 -8.38
N PHE A 126 6.11 -4.32 -7.96
CA PHE A 126 4.89 -5.13 -7.97
C PHE A 126 4.44 -5.44 -9.40
N GLU A 127 4.39 -4.45 -10.28
CA GLU A 127 4.04 -4.63 -11.70
C GLU A 127 5.01 -5.58 -12.41
N ASP A 128 6.32 -5.46 -12.13
CA ASP A 128 7.34 -6.37 -12.66
C ASP A 128 7.16 -7.81 -12.14
N LYS A 129 6.68 -7.99 -10.90
CA LYS A 129 6.44 -9.31 -10.29
C LYS A 129 5.13 -9.94 -10.75
N PHE A 130 4.09 -9.14 -10.97
CA PHE A 130 2.73 -9.55 -11.37
C PHE A 130 2.29 -8.79 -12.62
N PRO A 131 2.85 -9.10 -13.80
CA PRO A 131 2.67 -8.29 -15.02
C PRO A 131 1.24 -8.29 -15.57
N GLN A 132 0.40 -9.22 -15.13
CA GLN A 132 -0.99 -9.32 -15.54
C GLN A 132 -1.96 -8.68 -14.54
N ILE A 133 -1.45 -8.04 -13.47
CA ILE A 133 -2.24 -7.25 -12.53
C ILE A 133 -2.02 -5.77 -12.84
N THR A 134 -3.09 -5.08 -13.26
CA THR A 134 -3.03 -3.63 -13.49
C THR A 134 -3.30 -2.87 -12.18
N ILE A 135 -2.44 -1.89 -11.85
CA ILE A 135 -2.62 -1.03 -10.67
C ILE A 135 -3.33 0.27 -11.06
N GLN A 136 -4.34 0.67 -10.28
CA GLN A 136 -4.93 2.00 -10.32
C GLN A 136 -4.74 2.68 -8.97
N VAL A 137 -4.10 3.85 -8.97
CA VAL A 137 -3.78 4.58 -7.74
C VAL A 137 -4.63 5.84 -7.63
N PHE A 138 -5.17 6.08 -6.44
CA PHE A 138 -6.01 7.24 -6.12
C PHE A 138 -5.54 7.92 -4.85
N TRP A 139 -5.67 9.24 -4.79
CA TRP A 139 -5.31 10.04 -3.63
C TRP A 139 -6.15 11.32 -3.52
N ASP A 140 -6.19 11.88 -2.30
CA ASP A 140 -6.97 13.10 -2.00
C ASP A 140 -6.09 14.33 -1.74
N TYR A 141 -4.88 14.15 -1.23
CA TYR A 141 -3.98 15.23 -0.84
C TYR A 141 -2.63 15.15 -1.58
N PRO A 142 -1.98 16.27 -1.92
CA PRO A 142 -0.66 16.24 -2.52
C PRO A 142 0.42 15.82 -1.51
N PHE A 143 1.54 15.31 -2.02
CA PHE A 143 2.76 15.08 -1.24
C PHE A 143 3.90 15.95 -1.78
N PRO A 144 4.63 16.71 -0.94
CA PRO A 144 4.49 16.80 0.51
C PRO A 144 3.20 17.54 0.94
N PRO A 145 2.66 17.25 2.14
CA PRO A 145 1.43 17.89 2.60
C PRO A 145 1.62 19.39 2.87
N GLN A 146 0.67 20.21 2.44
CA GLN A 146 0.71 21.68 2.56
C GLN A 146 -0.18 22.19 3.72
N PHE A 147 -0.04 21.58 4.91
CA PHE A 147 -0.80 21.98 6.10
C PHE A 147 -0.12 23.08 6.91
#